data_AF-A0A1G2DPZ5-F1
#
_entry.id   AF-A0A1G2DPZ5-F1
#
_cell.length_a   1.000
_cell.length_b   1.000
_cell.length_c   1.000
_cell.angle_alpha   90.00
_cell.angle_beta   90.00
_cell.angle_gamma   90.00
#
_symmetry.space_group_name_H-M   'P 1'
#
loop_
_entity.id
_entity.type
_entity.pdbx_description
1 polymer ?
#
loop_
_entity_poly.entity_id
_entity_poly.type
_entity_poly.pdbx_seq_one_letter_code
_entity_poly.pdbx_strand_id
1 'polypeptide(L)'
;MARKVIAVEKDGALVEFLKEKFAEEVKTGQLTIVHDDILTFTPSHWKLGIGNWKLLGAIPYYITGKLIRTVLEQEHKPSIVALIIQKEVAERACANGPPSRNASARQGKESLLSLGIKVFGAPRYVHTVPRQFFSPPPKVSSAIFAIEDISDNFFTKNGISMAWFFKILHTGFAHKRKILLSSLRDGMGIDETELMRAFNSCDIPPKVRPEDMALEKWGCLVNKIPMTKTQ
;
A
#
# COMPACT_ATOMS: atom_id res chain seq x y z
N MET A 1 -21.77 -19.36 -11.35
CA MET A 1 -21.99 -17.92 -11.59
C MET A 1 -20.75 -17.37 -12.27
N ALA A 2 -20.87 -16.86 -13.49
CA ALA A 2 -19.77 -16.11 -14.11
C ALA A 2 -19.54 -14.83 -13.28
N ARG A 3 -18.31 -14.63 -12.79
CA ARG A 3 -17.96 -13.40 -12.06
C ARG A 3 -17.82 -12.27 -13.09
N LYS A 4 -18.54 -11.18 -12.88
CA LYS A 4 -18.46 -9.97 -13.72
C LYS A 4 -17.08 -9.32 -13.59
N VAL A 5 -16.54 -8.82 -14.70
CA VAL A 5 -15.27 -8.08 -14.77
C VAL A 5 -15.55 -6.64 -15.19
N ILE A 6 -14.91 -5.70 -14.49
CA ILE A 6 -14.88 -4.28 -14.88
C ILE A 6 -13.43 -3.96 -15.22
N ALA A 7 -13.15 -3.70 -16.49
CA ALA A 7 -11.84 -3.28 -16.97
C ALA A 7 -11.81 -1.76 -17.09
N VAL A 8 -10.87 -1.12 -16.40
CA VAL A 8 -10.65 0.33 -16.45
C VAL A 8 -9.40 0.59 -17.28
N GLU A 9 -9.55 1.31 -18.38
CA GLU A 9 -8.46 1.65 -19.30
C GLU A 9 -8.49 3.17 -19.58
N LYS A 10 -7.32 3.80 -19.56
CA LYS A 10 -7.17 5.24 -19.76
C LYS A 10 -6.93 5.61 -21.22
N ASP A 11 -6.39 4.68 -22.01
CA ASP A 11 -6.17 4.90 -23.44
C ASP A 11 -7.43 4.58 -24.25
N GLY A 12 -8.06 5.61 -24.81
CA GLY A 12 -9.28 5.46 -25.61
C GLY A 12 -9.11 4.57 -26.85
N ALA A 13 -7.93 4.53 -27.47
CA ALA A 13 -7.70 3.64 -28.61
C ALA A 13 -7.68 2.17 -28.17
N LEU A 14 -7.08 1.88 -27.00
CA LEU A 14 -7.13 0.53 -26.42
C LEU A 14 -8.53 0.15 -25.96
N VAL A 15 -9.33 1.09 -25.46
CA VAL A 15 -10.74 0.84 -25.10
C VAL A 15 -11.52 0.32 -26.29
N GLU A 16 -11.44 1.00 -27.45
CA GLU A 16 -12.16 0.56 -28.65
C GLU A 16 -11.65 -0.80 -29.14
N PHE A 17 -10.33 -1.01 -29.16
CA PHE A 17 -9.74 -2.31 -29.48
C PHE A 17 -10.24 -3.43 -28.55
N LEU A 18 -10.33 -3.18 -27.23
CA LEU A 18 -10.79 -4.17 -26.25
C LEU A 18 -12.28 -4.48 -26.43
N LYS A 19 -13.12 -3.49 -26.77
CA LYS A 19 -14.55 -3.71 -27.04
C LYS A 19 -14.76 -4.59 -28.26
N GLU A 20 -13.99 -4.40 -29.31
CA GLU A 20 -14.03 -5.25 -30.51
C GLU A 20 -13.52 -6.66 -30.22
N LYS A 21 -12.36 -6.76 -29.55
CA LYS A 21 -11.72 -8.04 -29.24
C LYS A 21 -12.54 -8.93 -28.31
N PHE A 22 -13.27 -8.34 -27.37
CA PHE A 22 -14.08 -9.04 -26.35
C PHE A 22 -15.58 -8.75 -26.52
N ALA A 23 -16.04 -8.61 -27.77
CA ALA A 23 -17.41 -8.20 -28.09
C ALA A 23 -18.48 -9.13 -27.47
N GLU A 24 -18.24 -10.44 -27.41
CA GLU A 24 -19.19 -11.40 -26.84
C GLU A 24 -19.29 -11.29 -25.31
N GLU A 25 -18.17 -11.10 -24.61
CA GLU A 25 -18.16 -10.88 -23.15
C GLU A 25 -18.82 -9.55 -22.77
N VAL A 26 -18.64 -8.51 -23.61
CA VAL A 26 -19.32 -7.23 -23.46
C VAL A 26 -20.82 -7.39 -23.68
N LYS A 27 -21.22 -8.07 -24.77
CA LYS A 27 -22.62 -8.31 -25.13
C LYS A 27 -23.37 -9.14 -24.08
N THR A 28 -22.71 -10.14 -23.50
CA THR A 28 -23.26 -10.97 -22.41
C THR A 28 -23.22 -10.29 -21.03
N GLY A 29 -22.62 -9.10 -20.92
CA GLY A 29 -22.48 -8.35 -19.68
C GLY A 29 -21.47 -8.92 -18.69
N GLN A 30 -20.68 -9.93 -19.10
CA GLN A 30 -19.61 -10.53 -18.29
C GLN A 30 -18.41 -9.58 -18.16
N LEU A 31 -18.15 -8.76 -19.18
CA LEU A 31 -17.12 -7.74 -19.21
C LEU A 31 -17.76 -6.36 -19.39
N THR A 32 -17.35 -5.39 -18.57
CA THR A 32 -17.63 -3.97 -18.79
C THR A 32 -16.31 -3.24 -18.95
N ILE A 33 -16.14 -2.53 -20.06
CA ILE A 33 -14.93 -1.74 -20.34
C ILE A 33 -15.25 -0.27 -20.09
N VAL A 34 -14.45 0.37 -19.25
CA VAL A 34 -14.62 1.74 -18.78
C VAL A 34 -13.42 2.55 -19.22
N HIS A 35 -13.66 3.61 -19.98
CA HIS A 35 -12.64 4.58 -20.36
C HIS A 35 -12.47 5.60 -19.22
N ASP A 36 -11.54 5.34 -18.29
CA ASP A 36 -11.34 6.17 -17.09
C ASP A 36 -9.92 5.96 -16.51
N ASP A 37 -9.51 6.85 -15.60
CA ASP A 37 -8.29 6.69 -14.81
C ASP A 37 -8.59 5.87 -13.55
N ILE A 38 -7.88 4.75 -13.37
CA ILE A 38 -8.04 3.89 -12.19
C ILE A 38 -7.76 4.64 -10.87
N LEU A 39 -6.98 5.72 -10.90
CA LEU A 39 -6.70 6.54 -9.71
C LEU A 39 -7.88 7.42 -9.28
N THR A 40 -8.89 7.60 -10.13
CA THR A 40 -10.13 8.34 -9.84
C THR A 40 -11.35 7.43 -9.77
N PHE A 41 -11.16 6.11 -9.92
CA PHE A 41 -12.23 5.13 -9.91
C PHE A 41 -12.88 5.01 -8.52
N THR A 42 -14.20 5.18 -8.46
CA THR A 42 -14.98 5.08 -7.23
C THR A 42 -15.77 3.76 -7.21
N PRO A 43 -15.42 2.78 -6.35
CA PRO A 43 -16.07 1.46 -6.36
C PRO A 43 -17.57 1.50 -6.07
N SER A 44 -18.06 2.45 -5.27
CA SER A 44 -19.48 2.59 -4.92
C SER A 44 -20.37 2.87 -6.14
N HIS A 45 -19.87 3.65 -7.13
CA HIS A 45 -20.59 3.89 -8.39
C HIS A 45 -20.87 2.60 -9.17
N TRP A 46 -20.05 1.56 -8.94
CA TRP A 46 -20.12 0.27 -9.59
C TRP A 46 -20.74 -0.83 -8.72
N LYS A 47 -21.34 -0.47 -7.59
CA LYS A 47 -21.93 -1.40 -6.60
C LYS A 47 -20.90 -2.41 -6.03
N LEU A 48 -19.63 -2.01 -6.01
CA LEU A 48 -18.55 -2.77 -5.41
C LEU A 48 -18.49 -2.41 -3.91
N GLY A 49 -19.03 -3.31 -3.09
CA GLY A 49 -19.10 -3.21 -1.64
C GLY A 49 -17.79 -3.57 -0.95
N ILE A 50 -17.68 -3.28 0.34
CA ILE A 50 -16.48 -3.62 1.14
C ILE A 50 -16.24 -5.14 1.09
N GLY A 51 -15.05 -5.55 0.66
CA GLY A 51 -14.63 -6.96 0.63
C GLY A 51 -15.34 -7.85 -0.41
N ASN A 52 -16.23 -7.31 -1.25
CA ASN A 52 -16.99 -8.11 -2.21
C ASN A 52 -16.36 -8.19 -3.61
N TRP A 53 -15.22 -7.53 -3.81
CA TRP A 53 -14.52 -7.45 -5.09
C TRP A 53 -13.01 -7.63 -4.92
N LYS A 54 -12.32 -7.77 -6.04
CA LYS A 54 -10.86 -7.96 -6.12
C LYS A 54 -10.30 -7.00 -7.15
N LEU A 55 -9.16 -6.38 -6.86
CA LEU A 55 -8.41 -5.58 -7.81
C LEU A 55 -7.31 -6.43 -8.42
N LEU A 56 -7.30 -6.54 -9.76
CA LEU A 56 -6.29 -7.26 -10.52
C LEU A 56 -5.73 -6.34 -11.60
N GLY A 57 -4.42 -6.35 -11.85
CA GLY A 57 -3.87 -5.58 -12.98
C GLY A 57 -2.35 -5.62 -13.12
N ALA A 58 -1.88 -5.34 -14.33
CA ALA A 58 -0.48 -5.02 -14.59
C ALA A 58 -0.34 -3.50 -14.62
N ILE A 59 0.37 -2.93 -13.65
CA ILE A 59 0.29 -1.49 -13.37
C ILE A 59 1.56 -0.78 -13.87
N PRO A 60 1.42 0.36 -14.57
CA PRO A 60 2.56 1.19 -14.91
C PRO A 60 3.37 1.55 -13.66
N TYR A 61 4.69 1.42 -13.75
CA TYR A 61 5.55 1.50 -12.57
C TYR A 61 5.47 2.84 -11.84
N TYR A 62 5.20 3.93 -12.57
CA TYR A 62 5.14 5.29 -12.01
C TYR A 62 3.90 5.55 -11.15
N ILE A 63 2.81 4.79 -11.31
CA ILE A 63 1.58 4.98 -10.51
C ILE A 63 1.42 3.99 -9.36
N THR A 64 2.24 2.94 -9.29
CA THR A 64 2.02 1.79 -8.38
C THR A 64 1.78 2.21 -6.93
N GLY A 65 2.66 3.06 -6.37
CA GLY A 65 2.52 3.50 -4.98
C GLY A 65 1.27 4.34 -4.74
N LYS A 66 0.92 5.22 -5.68
CA LYS A 66 -0.29 6.06 -5.60
C LYS A 66 -1.55 5.19 -5.69
N LEU A 67 -1.59 4.23 -6.62
CA LEU A 67 -2.72 3.32 -6.77
C LEU A 67 -2.96 2.50 -5.50
N ILE A 68 -1.92 1.86 -4.95
CA ILE A 68 -2.04 1.07 -3.72
C ILE A 68 -2.61 1.94 -2.60
N ARG A 69 -2.08 3.15 -2.42
CA ARG A 69 -2.58 4.09 -1.42
C ARG A 69 -4.04 4.45 -1.64
N THR A 70 -4.42 4.90 -2.83
CA THR A 70 -5.81 5.26 -3.17
C THR A 70 -6.77 4.10 -2.90
N VAL A 71 -6.38 2.88 -3.28
CA VAL A 71 -7.21 1.69 -3.14
C VAL A 71 -7.36 1.22 -1.69
N LEU A 72 -6.34 1.42 -0.87
CA LEU A 72 -6.36 1.01 0.54
C LEU A 72 -6.88 2.11 1.47
N GLU A 73 -6.88 3.38 1.09
CA GLU A 73 -7.43 4.48 1.91
C GLU A 73 -8.92 4.75 1.65
N GLN A 74 -9.49 4.24 0.55
CA GLN A 74 -10.92 4.39 0.26
C GLN A 74 -11.81 3.58 1.22
N GLU A 75 -13.08 3.96 1.31
CA GLU A 75 -14.08 3.26 2.14
C GLU A 75 -14.37 1.85 1.59
N HIS A 76 -14.64 1.73 0.30
CA HIS A 76 -15.08 0.50 -0.37
C HIS A 76 -13.89 -0.38 -0.81
N LYS A 77 -13.13 -0.88 0.18
CA LYS A 77 -11.88 -1.64 -0.06
C LYS A 77 -12.12 -3.01 -0.72
N PRO A 78 -11.22 -3.47 -1.59
CA PRO A 78 -11.29 -4.83 -2.14
C PRO A 78 -10.91 -5.87 -1.08
N SER A 79 -11.32 -7.13 -1.29
CA SER A 79 -10.86 -8.28 -0.50
C SER A 79 -9.41 -8.65 -0.78
N ILE A 80 -8.97 -8.47 -2.03
CA ILE A 80 -7.63 -8.79 -2.51
C ILE A 80 -7.21 -7.73 -3.52
N VAL A 81 -5.94 -7.30 -3.43
CA VAL A 81 -5.24 -6.57 -4.49
C VAL A 81 -4.15 -7.49 -5.02
N ALA A 82 -4.15 -7.84 -6.30
CA ALA A 82 -3.05 -8.59 -6.92
C ALA A 82 -2.56 -7.90 -8.19
N LEU A 83 -1.32 -7.43 -8.15
CA LEU A 83 -0.74 -6.57 -9.17
C LEU A 83 0.57 -7.14 -9.72
N ILE A 84 0.83 -6.90 -10.99
CA ILE A 84 2.17 -7.03 -11.57
C ILE A 84 2.86 -5.67 -11.48
N ILE A 85 3.94 -5.60 -10.69
CA ILE A 85 4.70 -4.38 -10.42
C ILE A 85 6.21 -4.66 -10.52
N GLN A 86 7.06 -3.63 -10.40
CA GLN A 86 8.52 -3.85 -10.36
C GLN A 86 8.90 -4.75 -9.20
N LYS A 87 9.85 -5.67 -9.43
CA LYS A 87 10.33 -6.61 -8.42
C LYS A 87 10.81 -5.90 -7.14
N GLU A 88 11.63 -4.87 -7.26
CA GLU A 88 12.14 -4.12 -6.11
C GLU A 88 11.01 -3.46 -5.29
N VAL A 89 9.95 -2.99 -5.95
CA VAL A 89 8.80 -2.38 -5.27
C VAL A 89 8.02 -3.44 -4.51
N ALA A 90 7.80 -4.62 -5.09
CA ALA A 90 7.16 -5.75 -4.41
C ALA A 90 7.99 -6.24 -3.20
N GLU A 91 9.31 -6.33 -3.34
CA GLU A 91 10.22 -6.71 -2.25
C GLU A 91 10.17 -5.69 -1.11
N ARG A 92 10.21 -4.40 -1.44
CA ARG A 92 10.14 -3.30 -0.47
C ARG A 92 8.78 -3.21 0.23
N ALA A 93 7.69 -3.51 -0.47
CA ALA A 93 6.35 -3.57 0.11
C ALA A 93 6.19 -4.71 1.12
N CYS A 94 6.94 -5.81 0.96
CA CYS A 94 6.89 -6.95 1.88
C CYS A 94 7.91 -6.84 3.03
N ALA A 95 8.83 -5.86 3.01
CA ALA A 95 10.02 -5.69 3.87
C ALA A 95 11.06 -6.84 3.85
N ASN A 96 10.62 -8.08 3.57
CA ASN A 96 11.46 -9.28 3.65
C ASN A 96 11.85 -9.86 2.29
N GLY A 97 11.27 -9.39 1.17
CA GLY A 97 11.45 -10.02 -0.15
C GLY A 97 11.21 -11.54 -0.13
N PRO A 98 11.48 -12.26 -1.22
CA PRO A 98 11.66 -13.72 -1.13
C PRO A 98 12.95 -14.04 -0.35
N PRO A 99 13.04 -15.20 0.32
CA PRO A 99 14.29 -15.65 0.92
C PRO A 99 15.38 -15.73 -0.17
N SER A 100 16.37 -14.83 -0.09
CA SER A 100 17.48 -14.70 -1.03
C SER A 100 18.77 -15.10 -0.33
N ARG A 101 19.62 -15.87 -1.02
CA ARG A 101 20.97 -16.22 -0.54
C ARG A 101 21.89 -15.01 -0.42
N ASN A 102 21.56 -13.93 -1.12
CA ASN A 102 22.21 -12.63 -1.01
C ASN A 102 21.22 -11.66 -0.36
N ALA A 103 21.08 -11.76 0.96
CA ALA A 103 20.33 -10.82 1.77
C ALA A 103 20.93 -9.43 1.57
N SER A 104 20.16 -8.50 0.96
CA SER A 104 20.58 -7.10 0.96
C SER A 104 20.55 -6.58 2.39
N ALA A 105 21.41 -5.62 2.75
CA ALA A 105 21.43 -4.99 4.07
C ALA A 105 20.11 -4.29 4.48
N ARG A 106 19.10 -4.28 3.59
CA ARG A 106 17.75 -3.74 3.81
C ARG A 106 16.68 -4.80 4.09
N GLN A 107 17.03 -6.09 4.04
CA GLN A 107 16.08 -7.15 4.34
C GLN A 107 15.69 -7.09 5.83
N GLY A 108 14.39 -7.13 6.12
CA GLY A 108 13.87 -6.97 7.48
C GLY A 108 13.62 -5.52 7.92
N LYS A 109 13.99 -4.54 7.10
CA LYS A 109 13.74 -3.12 7.39
C LYS A 109 12.41 -2.67 6.79
N GLU A 110 11.61 -2.03 7.63
CA GLU A 110 10.36 -1.43 7.21
C GLU A 110 10.59 -0.17 6.37
N SER A 111 9.66 0.10 5.46
CA SER A 111 9.61 1.34 4.70
C SER A 111 8.24 1.98 4.87
N LEU A 112 8.14 3.28 4.55
CA LEU A 112 6.86 3.98 4.48
C LEU A 112 5.83 3.23 3.61
N LEU A 113 6.28 2.61 2.50
CA LEU A 113 5.43 1.78 1.64
C LEU A 113 4.98 0.50 2.35
N SER A 114 5.92 -0.21 3.00
CA SER A 114 5.61 -1.45 3.72
C SER A 114 4.62 -1.21 4.86
N LEU A 115 4.90 -0.26 5.75
CA LEU A 115 4.02 0.06 6.87
C LEU A 115 2.67 0.61 6.39
N GLY A 116 2.69 1.47 5.37
CA GLY A 116 1.47 2.00 4.77
C GLY A 116 0.58 0.94 4.12
N ILE A 117 1.11 -0.24 3.77
CA ILE A 117 0.32 -1.39 3.32
C ILE A 117 -0.08 -2.28 4.50
N LYS A 118 0.86 -2.60 5.39
CA LYS A 118 0.66 -3.52 6.52
C LYS A 118 -0.40 -3.06 7.52
N VAL A 119 -0.64 -1.76 7.61
CA VAL A 119 -1.73 -1.19 8.43
C VAL A 119 -3.11 -1.56 7.89
N PHE A 120 -3.21 -1.90 6.60
CA PHE A 120 -4.47 -2.29 5.97
C PHE A 120 -4.57 -3.80 5.74
N GLY A 121 -3.48 -4.49 5.40
CA GLY A 121 -3.55 -5.91 5.07
C GLY A 121 -2.17 -6.58 4.98
N ALA A 122 -2.15 -7.85 4.60
CA ALA A 122 -0.95 -8.66 4.54
C ALA A 122 -0.31 -8.64 3.13
N PRO A 123 0.81 -7.91 2.92
CA PRO A 123 1.52 -7.92 1.64
C PRO A 123 2.25 -9.25 1.43
N ARG A 124 2.19 -9.78 0.20
CA ARG A 124 2.85 -11.02 -0.21
C ARG A 124 3.56 -10.87 -1.55
N TYR A 125 4.79 -11.33 -1.58
CA TYR A 125 5.53 -11.57 -2.81
C TYR A 125 5.13 -12.94 -3.35
N VAL A 126 4.39 -12.98 -4.46
CA VAL A 126 3.83 -14.22 -4.99
C VAL A 126 4.82 -14.91 -5.92
N HIS A 127 5.32 -14.19 -6.94
CA HIS A 127 6.22 -14.77 -7.94
C HIS A 127 7.03 -13.70 -8.68
N THR A 128 8.26 -14.01 -9.09
CA THR A 128 9.02 -13.15 -10.02
C THR A 128 8.53 -13.36 -11.44
N VAL A 129 8.19 -12.29 -12.16
CA VAL A 129 7.83 -12.37 -13.59
C VAL A 129 9.04 -11.94 -14.43
N PRO A 130 9.63 -12.87 -15.21
CA PRO A 130 10.77 -12.55 -16.07
C PRO A 130 10.44 -11.50 -17.14
N ARG A 131 11.42 -10.66 -17.49
CA ARG A 131 11.23 -9.56 -18.45
C ARG A 131 10.85 -10.02 -19.87
N GLN A 132 11.24 -11.24 -20.25
CA GLN A 132 10.97 -11.78 -21.57
C GLN A 132 9.48 -12.08 -21.83
N PHE A 133 8.63 -12.02 -20.80
CA PHE A 133 7.18 -12.18 -20.95
C PHE A 133 6.45 -10.86 -21.27
N PHE A 134 7.19 -9.77 -21.48
CA PHE A 134 6.64 -8.47 -21.84
C PHE A 134 7.09 -8.04 -23.23
N SER A 135 6.26 -7.26 -23.91
CA SER A 135 6.57 -6.66 -25.21
C SER A 135 6.27 -5.15 -25.20
N PRO A 136 7.28 -4.28 -25.39
CA PRO A 136 8.71 -4.60 -25.36
C PRO A 136 9.19 -5.03 -23.96
N PRO A 137 10.31 -5.78 -23.85
CA PRO A 137 10.86 -6.17 -22.55
C PRO A 137 11.30 -4.96 -21.70
N PRO A 138 10.90 -4.88 -20.41
CA PRO A 138 11.36 -3.81 -19.52
C PRO A 138 12.83 -3.95 -19.12
N LYS A 139 13.42 -2.84 -18.66
CA LYS A 139 14.81 -2.79 -18.16
C LYS A 139 15.03 -3.56 -16.86
N VAL A 140 13.96 -3.82 -16.12
CA VAL A 140 13.96 -4.47 -14.80
C VAL A 140 12.95 -5.61 -14.78
N SER A 141 13.11 -6.57 -13.87
CA SER A 141 12.14 -7.66 -13.70
C SER A 141 10.90 -7.19 -12.95
N SER A 142 9.77 -7.83 -13.24
CA SER A 142 8.50 -7.61 -12.54
C SER A 142 8.28 -8.69 -11.46
N ALA A 143 7.26 -8.50 -10.64
CA ALA A 143 6.78 -9.50 -9.69
C ALA A 143 5.25 -9.42 -9.56
N ILE A 144 4.63 -10.58 -9.34
CA ILE A 144 3.27 -10.67 -8.84
C ILE A 144 3.30 -10.36 -7.35
N PHE A 145 2.59 -9.32 -6.97
CA PHE A 145 2.47 -8.82 -5.61
C PHE A 145 1.00 -8.87 -5.20
N ALA A 146 0.71 -9.40 -4.02
CA ALA A 146 -0.65 -9.49 -3.50
C ALA A 146 -0.77 -8.80 -2.14
N ILE A 147 -1.97 -8.30 -1.82
CA ILE A 147 -2.37 -7.85 -0.49
C ILE A 147 -3.66 -8.58 -0.14
N GLU A 148 -3.64 -9.30 0.98
CA GLU A 148 -4.75 -10.07 1.53
C GLU A 148 -5.19 -9.46 2.87
N ASP A 149 -6.29 -9.96 3.45
CA ASP A 149 -6.80 -9.53 4.77
C ASP A 149 -7.02 -8.00 4.93
N ILE A 150 -7.45 -7.36 3.84
CA ILE A 150 -7.61 -5.89 3.77
C ILE A 150 -8.75 -5.41 4.69
N SER A 151 -8.43 -4.56 5.66
CA SER A 151 -9.38 -3.98 6.62
C SER A 151 -8.82 -2.74 7.33
N ASP A 152 -9.68 -2.00 8.03
CA ASP A 152 -9.25 -0.90 8.92
C ASP A 152 -8.99 -1.35 10.37
N ASN A 153 -8.92 -2.66 10.61
CA ASN A 153 -8.84 -3.25 11.95
C ASN A 153 -7.66 -2.74 12.77
N PHE A 154 -6.52 -2.44 12.13
CA PHE A 154 -5.37 -1.86 12.83
C PHE A 154 -5.73 -0.54 13.51
N PHE A 155 -6.46 0.34 12.83
CA PHE A 155 -6.86 1.65 13.36
C PHE A 155 -7.90 1.51 14.47
N THR A 156 -8.94 0.69 14.24
CA THR A 156 -10.00 0.47 15.23
C THR A 156 -9.47 -0.18 16.50
N LYS A 157 -8.62 -1.22 16.40
CA LYS A 157 -8.05 -1.92 17.56
C LYS A 157 -7.13 -1.05 18.40
N ASN A 158 -6.40 -0.12 17.77
CA ASN A 158 -5.50 0.79 18.48
C ASN A 158 -6.20 2.10 18.91
N GLY A 159 -7.46 2.32 18.52
CA GLY A 159 -8.19 3.55 18.83
C GLY A 159 -7.52 4.80 18.24
N ILE A 160 -6.95 4.71 17.04
CA ILE A 160 -6.21 5.80 16.39
C ILE A 160 -6.87 6.19 15.06
N SER A 161 -6.76 7.46 14.69
CA SER A 161 -7.24 7.90 13.37
C SER A 161 -6.21 7.60 12.29
N MET A 162 -6.71 7.18 11.12
CA MET A 162 -5.88 6.91 9.94
C MET A 162 -5.05 8.13 9.54
N ALA A 163 -5.66 9.31 9.51
CA ALA A 163 -4.98 10.57 9.16
C ALA A 163 -3.83 10.89 10.12
N TRP A 164 -4.03 10.69 11.43
CA TRP A 164 -3.01 10.95 12.43
C TRP A 164 -1.86 9.95 12.36
N PHE A 165 -2.18 8.67 12.15
CA PHE A 165 -1.19 7.63 11.93
C PHE A 165 -0.29 7.97 10.74
N PHE A 166 -0.86 8.29 9.58
CA PHE A 166 -0.05 8.63 8.40
C PHE A 166 0.74 9.92 8.60
N LYS A 167 0.22 10.92 9.31
CA LYS A 167 0.99 12.13 9.65
C LYS A 167 2.24 11.78 10.46
N ILE A 168 2.11 11.01 11.54
CA ILE A 168 3.24 10.59 12.37
C ILE A 168 4.19 9.69 11.58
N LEU A 169 3.67 8.75 10.80
CA LEU A 169 4.48 7.85 9.97
C LEU A 169 5.31 8.63 8.96
N HIS A 170 4.70 9.58 8.24
CA HIS A 170 5.40 10.45 7.29
C HIS A 170 6.49 11.28 7.97
N THR A 171 6.19 11.88 9.12
CA THR A 171 7.17 12.65 9.89
C THR A 171 8.34 11.78 10.35
N GLY A 172 8.07 10.57 10.85
CA GLY A 172 9.10 9.62 11.24
C GLY A 172 10.05 9.30 10.09
N PHE A 173 9.52 9.03 8.90
CA PHE A 173 10.29 8.68 7.70
C PHE A 173 10.86 9.87 6.91
N ALA A 174 10.64 11.12 7.32
CA ALA A 174 11.11 12.32 6.62
C ALA A 174 12.64 12.34 6.45
N HIS A 175 13.38 11.83 7.46
CA HIS A 175 14.83 11.71 7.42
C HIS A 175 15.27 10.27 7.68
N LYS A 176 15.54 9.52 6.60
CA LYS A 176 15.83 8.07 6.64
C LYS A 176 16.91 7.61 7.63
N ARG A 177 17.86 8.48 7.98
CA ARG A 177 19.00 8.14 8.87
C ARG A 177 18.85 8.67 10.30
N LYS A 178 17.81 9.45 10.57
CA LYS A 178 17.57 10.08 11.86
C LYS A 178 16.83 9.10 12.78
N ILE A 179 17.13 9.21 14.08
CA ILE A 179 16.40 8.47 15.13
C ILE A 179 14.95 8.98 15.16
N LEU A 180 14.00 8.06 15.35
CA LEU A 180 12.56 8.36 15.30
C LEU A 180 12.17 9.49 16.25
N LEU A 181 12.68 9.46 17.49
CA LEU A 181 12.40 10.48 18.50
C LEU A 181 12.75 11.89 17.99
N SER A 182 13.95 12.08 17.43
CA SER A 182 14.37 13.38 16.91
C SER A 182 13.65 13.77 15.62
N SER A 183 13.15 12.80 14.84
CA SER A 183 12.27 13.11 13.69
C SER A 183 10.91 13.62 14.17
N LEU A 184 10.31 13.00 15.17
CA LEU A 184 9.01 13.39 15.71
C LEU A 184 9.09 14.71 16.48
N ARG A 185 10.11 14.91 17.31
CA ARG A 185 10.32 16.18 18.02
C ARG A 185 10.40 17.36 17.04
N ASP A 186 11.29 17.27 16.06
CA ASP A 186 11.55 18.38 15.14
C ASP A 186 10.41 18.56 14.12
N GLY A 187 9.76 17.47 13.69
CA GLY A 187 8.72 17.52 12.67
C GLY A 187 7.29 17.71 13.20
N MET A 188 7.03 17.42 14.47
CA MET A 188 5.72 17.58 15.11
C MET A 188 5.70 18.67 16.19
N GLY A 189 6.86 19.16 16.63
CA GLY A 189 6.97 20.12 17.72
C GLY A 189 6.54 19.57 19.08
N ILE A 190 6.60 18.25 19.29
CA ILE A 190 6.23 17.61 20.55
C ILE A 190 7.42 17.68 21.51
N ASP A 191 7.15 17.97 22.78
CA ASP A 191 8.17 17.99 23.82
C ASP A 191 8.89 16.64 23.95
N GLU A 192 10.21 16.69 24.17
CA GLU A 192 11.04 15.49 24.26
C GLU A 192 10.68 14.64 25.50
N THR A 193 10.30 15.26 26.61
CA THR A 193 9.85 14.54 27.82
C THR A 193 8.55 13.79 27.57
N GLU A 194 7.63 14.38 26.82
CA GLU A 194 6.38 13.74 26.40
C GLU A 194 6.63 12.58 25.44
N LEU A 195 7.47 12.78 24.41
CA LEU A 195 7.85 11.70 23.49
C LEU A 195 8.53 10.55 24.23
N MET A 196 9.45 10.84 25.16
CA MET A 196 10.12 9.80 25.95
C MET A 196 9.14 9.02 26.84
N ARG A 197 8.13 9.68 27.42
CA ARG A 197 7.06 8.99 28.16
C ARG A 197 6.28 8.03 27.24
N ALA A 198 5.92 8.47 26.05
CA ALA A 198 5.24 7.63 25.06
C ALA A 198 6.11 6.43 24.64
N PHE A 199 7.38 6.67 24.32
CA PHE A 199 8.35 5.62 23.95
C PHE A 199 8.49 4.57 25.05
N ASN A 200 8.69 5.00 26.30
CA ASN A 200 8.83 4.10 27.43
C ASN A 200 7.54 3.28 27.66
N SER A 201 6.36 3.90 27.57
CA SER A 201 5.08 3.19 27.75
C SER A 201 4.78 2.15 26.67
N CYS A 202 5.45 2.27 25.52
CA CYS A 202 5.32 1.34 24.40
C CYS A 202 6.54 0.41 24.27
N ASP A 203 7.48 0.40 25.23
CA ASP A 203 8.77 -0.31 25.17
C ASP A 203 9.55 -0.06 23.86
N ILE A 204 9.64 1.21 23.45
CA ILE A 204 10.36 1.63 22.26
C ILE A 204 11.75 2.15 22.65
N PRO A 205 12.85 1.57 22.12
CA PRO A 205 14.19 2.07 22.39
C PRO A 205 14.35 3.53 21.92
N PRO A 206 14.96 4.43 22.73
CA PRO A 206 15.10 5.84 22.37
C PRO A 206 15.90 6.09 21.08
N LYS A 207 16.79 5.17 20.72
CA LYS A 207 17.65 5.23 19.53
C LYS A 207 17.07 4.48 18.31
N VAL A 208 15.82 4.01 18.37
CA VAL A 208 15.19 3.29 17.26
C VAL A 208 15.09 4.19 16.03
N ARG A 209 15.32 3.60 14.85
CA ARG A 209 15.01 4.25 13.58
C ARG A 209 13.63 3.83 13.11
N PRO A 210 12.92 4.66 12.32
CA PRO A 210 11.59 4.33 11.81
C PRO A 210 11.53 2.97 11.08
N GLU A 211 12.58 2.65 10.32
CA GLU A 211 12.72 1.41 9.55
C GLU A 211 12.96 0.15 10.40
N ASP A 212 13.36 0.31 11.66
CA ASP A 212 13.62 -0.81 12.58
C ASP A 212 12.45 -1.03 13.56
N MET A 213 11.36 -0.26 13.43
CA MET A 213 10.23 -0.32 14.33
C MET A 213 9.07 -1.16 13.79
N ALA A 214 8.66 -2.17 14.56
CA ALA A 214 7.53 -3.05 14.26
C ALA A 214 6.20 -2.29 14.22
N LEU A 215 5.24 -2.78 13.44
CA LEU A 215 3.95 -2.12 13.20
C LEU A 215 3.14 -1.93 14.49
N GLU A 216 3.17 -2.90 15.39
CA GLU A 216 2.43 -2.87 16.66
C GLU A 216 2.92 -1.72 17.55
N LYS A 217 4.23 -1.45 17.53
CA LYS A 217 4.85 -0.34 18.26
C LYS A 217 4.45 1.02 17.66
N TRP A 218 4.24 1.11 16.35
CA TRP A 218 3.65 2.30 15.73
C TRP A 218 2.23 2.55 16.24
N GLY A 219 1.39 1.52 16.34
CA GLY A 219 0.02 1.64 16.85
C GLY A 219 -0.02 2.21 18.27
N CYS A 220 0.79 1.63 19.17
CA CYS A 220 0.94 2.13 20.54
C CYS A 220 1.46 3.58 20.58
N LEU A 221 2.53 3.89 19.83
CA LEU A 221 3.14 5.21 19.84
C LEU A 221 2.15 6.29 19.39
N VAL A 222 1.43 6.06 18.29
CA VAL A 222 0.44 6.99 17.74
C VAL A 222 -0.73 7.22 18.72
N ASN A 223 -1.12 6.17 19.46
CA ASN A 223 -2.15 6.29 20.50
C ASN A 223 -1.69 7.17 21.68
N LYS A 224 -0.41 7.10 22.05
CA LYS A 224 0.16 7.83 23.19
C LYS A 224 0.56 9.26 22.87
N ILE A 225 0.76 9.60 21.61
CA ILE A 225 1.07 10.96 21.18
C ILE A 225 -0.25 11.73 21.02
N PRO A 226 -0.46 12.85 21.75
CA PRO A 226 -1.67 13.64 21.60
C PRO A 226 -1.75 14.22 20.19
N MET A 227 -2.97 14.31 19.65
CA MET A 227 -3.20 15.06 18.42
C MET A 227 -2.88 16.53 18.70
N THR A 228 -1.76 17.01 18.17
CA THR A 228 -1.46 18.44 18.21
C THR A 228 -2.51 19.14 17.34
N LYS A 229 -3.31 20.03 17.96
CA LYS A 229 -4.12 20.98 17.21
C LYS A 229 -3.14 21.76 16.35
N THR A 230 -3.12 21.45 15.05
CA THR A 230 -2.33 22.23 14.12
C THR A 230 -2.97 23.61 14.10
N GLN A 231 -2.16 24.66 14.32
CA GLN A 231 -2.56 26.05 14.06
C GLN A 231 -3.03 26.19 12.61
#